data_AF-A0A8J5MGV5-F1
#
_entry.id   AF-A0A8J5MGV5-F1
#
_cell.length_a   1.000
_cell.length_b   1.000
_cell.length_c   1.000
_cell.angle_alpha   90.00
_cell.angle_beta   90.00
_cell.angle_gamma   90.00
#
_symmetry.space_group_name_H-M   'P 1'
#
loop_
_entity.id
_entity.type
_entity.pdbx_description
1 polymer ?
#
loop_
_entity_poly.entity_id
_entity_poly.type
_entity_poly.pdbx_seq_one_letter_code
_entity_poly.pdbx_strand_id
1 'polypeptide(L)'
;MTSTATGAIQRHEIDDYLNSSLVENIADLGAFMNIKVYPEYIENVFEHVSKIPGVNAYKHDDIPDRYHFRDNKYIHDIILMAQQGYFIMASKYEKQLPPRSSFAYVGAHGYNPDIKDMKGIFFARGPAFKCGWTIEPIHVVDIYQVLTHVLQLTPQPHNGTWDRVNEIFADDTDVCTRANTNTIPAPVMCVLFVATLFTAIMN
;
A
#
# COMPACT_ATOMS: atom_id res chain seq x y z
N MET A 1 6.07 0.50 -2.97
CA MET A 1 7.53 0.73 -2.83
C MET A 1 8.28 -0.19 -3.75
N THR A 2 9.25 0.34 -4.48
CA THR A 2 10.05 -0.36 -5.49
C THR A 2 11.07 -1.31 -4.88
N SER A 3 11.29 -2.51 -5.43
CA SER A 3 12.48 -3.34 -5.11
C SER A 3 13.76 -2.52 -5.27
N THR A 4 14.52 -2.36 -4.18
CA THR A 4 15.76 -1.55 -4.12
C THR A 4 17.02 -2.35 -4.44
N ALA A 5 16.87 -3.65 -4.67
CA ALA A 5 17.97 -4.55 -4.96
C ALA A 5 18.81 -4.05 -6.16
N THR A 6 20.11 -3.88 -5.94
CA THR A 6 21.09 -3.51 -6.96
C THR A 6 21.39 -4.73 -7.82
N GLY A 7 20.63 -4.92 -8.90
CA GLY A 7 20.80 -6.00 -9.87
C GLY A 7 19.88 -5.78 -11.07
N ALA A 8 20.23 -6.35 -12.23
CA ALA A 8 19.33 -6.32 -13.37
C ALA A 8 18.06 -7.11 -13.04
N ILE A 9 16.90 -6.45 -13.09
CA ILE A 9 15.59 -7.13 -12.97
C ILE A 9 15.45 -8.08 -14.16
N GLN A 10 15.20 -9.36 -13.89
CA GLN A 10 14.91 -10.34 -14.92
C GLN A 10 13.46 -10.18 -15.38
N ARG A 11 13.28 -9.86 -16.67
CA ARG A 11 11.97 -9.62 -17.27
C ARG A 11 11.52 -10.84 -18.06
N HIS A 12 10.27 -11.25 -17.87
CA HIS A 12 9.64 -12.31 -18.63
C HIS A 12 8.52 -11.74 -19.50
N GLU A 13 8.58 -11.97 -20.80
CA GLU A 13 7.46 -11.69 -21.71
C GLU A 13 6.41 -12.77 -21.49
N ILE A 14 5.22 -12.39 -21.02
CA ILE A 14 4.16 -13.37 -20.73
C ILE A 14 3.75 -14.15 -21.98
N ASP A 15 3.81 -13.51 -23.15
CA ASP A 15 3.46 -14.09 -24.45
C ASP A 15 4.39 -15.25 -24.86
N ASP A 16 5.57 -15.40 -24.24
CA ASP A 16 6.46 -16.55 -24.45
C ASP A 16 5.93 -17.84 -23.76
N TYR A 17 5.02 -17.69 -22.79
CA TYR A 17 4.47 -18.76 -21.97
C TYR A 17 2.94 -18.88 -22.09
N LEU A 18 2.27 -17.84 -22.55
CA LEU A 18 0.82 -17.76 -22.60
C LEU A 18 0.33 -17.45 -24.01
N ASN A 19 -0.49 -18.34 -24.56
CA ASN A 19 -1.24 -18.05 -25.77
C ASN A 19 -2.50 -17.25 -25.42
N SER A 20 -2.56 -15.99 -25.88
CA SER A 20 -3.67 -15.08 -25.60
C SER A 20 -5.01 -15.53 -26.18
N SER A 21 -5.04 -16.49 -27.12
CA SER A 21 -6.31 -17.06 -27.62
C SER A 21 -7.05 -17.89 -26.55
N LEU A 22 -6.32 -18.43 -25.57
CA LEU A 22 -6.84 -19.36 -24.55
C LEU A 22 -7.45 -18.66 -23.32
N VAL A 23 -7.33 -17.33 -23.26
CA VAL A 23 -7.75 -16.53 -22.10
C VAL A 23 -8.85 -15.53 -22.48
N GLU A 24 -9.67 -15.13 -21.52
CA GLU A 24 -10.65 -14.06 -21.69
C GLU A 24 -9.99 -12.69 -21.50
N ASN A 25 -9.19 -12.54 -20.43
CA ASN A 25 -8.45 -11.31 -20.13
C ASN A 25 -7.23 -11.60 -19.25
N ILE A 26 -6.28 -10.67 -19.29
CA ILE A 26 -5.08 -10.66 -18.46
C ILE A 26 -5.08 -9.32 -17.74
N ALA A 27 -5.17 -9.34 -16.42
CA ALA A 27 -5.15 -8.14 -15.60
C ALA A 27 -3.80 -7.97 -14.89
N ASP A 28 -3.32 -6.73 -14.89
CA ASP A 28 -2.08 -6.28 -14.28
C ASP A 28 -0.81 -6.81 -14.96
N LEU A 29 0.36 -6.39 -14.44
CA LEU A 29 1.69 -6.79 -14.85
C LEU A 29 2.70 -6.61 -13.71
N GLY A 30 3.92 -7.07 -13.92
CA GLY A 30 5.04 -6.84 -13.02
C GLY A 30 5.14 -7.92 -11.95
N ALA A 31 4.90 -7.56 -10.69
CA ALA A 31 5.02 -8.49 -9.57
C ALA A 31 3.81 -9.42 -9.43
N PHE A 32 2.66 -8.98 -9.95
CA PHE A 32 1.39 -9.68 -9.87
C PHE A 32 0.73 -9.67 -11.25
N MET A 33 0.06 -10.77 -11.60
CA MET A 33 -0.79 -10.85 -12.78
C MET A 33 -1.97 -11.78 -12.48
N ASN A 34 -3.16 -11.40 -12.93
CA ASN A 34 -4.42 -12.10 -12.68
C ASN A 34 -5.07 -12.48 -14.02
N ILE A 35 -5.13 -13.78 -14.33
CA ILE A 35 -5.45 -14.30 -15.66
C ILE A 35 -6.80 -15.01 -15.62
N LYS A 36 -7.74 -14.53 -16.44
CA LYS A 36 -9.02 -15.19 -16.65
C LYS A 36 -8.94 -16.13 -17.84
N VAL A 37 -9.12 -17.42 -17.64
CA VAL A 37 -8.89 -18.48 -18.63
C VAL A 37 -10.23 -19.09 -19.05
N TYR A 38 -10.38 -19.48 -20.32
CA TYR A 38 -11.55 -20.29 -20.67
C TYR A 38 -11.48 -21.65 -19.95
N PRO A 39 -12.58 -22.14 -19.36
CA PRO A 39 -12.55 -23.29 -18.44
C PRO A 39 -11.82 -24.53 -18.97
N GLU A 40 -11.97 -24.84 -20.26
CA GLU A 40 -11.35 -26.00 -20.90
C GLU A 40 -9.82 -25.92 -21.03
N TYR A 41 -9.23 -24.73 -20.88
CA TYR A 41 -7.78 -24.51 -21.01
C TYR A 41 -7.06 -24.21 -19.69
N ILE A 42 -7.75 -24.23 -18.53
CA ILE A 42 -7.15 -23.90 -17.23
C ILE A 42 -5.87 -24.71 -16.96
N GLU A 43 -5.94 -26.04 -17.04
CA GLU A 43 -4.77 -26.88 -16.77
C GLU A 43 -3.65 -26.69 -17.80
N ASN A 44 -4.02 -26.50 -19.08
CA ASN A 44 -3.05 -26.23 -20.14
C ASN A 44 -2.30 -24.92 -19.90
N VAL A 45 -3.02 -23.84 -19.62
CA VAL A 45 -2.44 -22.53 -19.32
C VAL A 45 -1.59 -22.60 -18.07
N PHE A 46 -2.11 -23.21 -16.99
CA PHE A 46 -1.39 -23.37 -15.73
C PHE A 46 -0.05 -24.09 -15.90
N GLU A 47 -0.01 -25.18 -16.66
CA GLU A 47 1.23 -25.92 -16.92
C GLU A 47 2.30 -25.05 -17.60
N HIS A 48 1.92 -24.19 -18.54
CA HIS A 48 2.86 -23.35 -19.27
C HIS A 48 3.36 -22.18 -18.45
N VAL A 49 2.47 -21.45 -17.76
CA VAL A 49 2.87 -20.30 -16.94
C VAL A 49 3.63 -20.71 -15.68
N SER A 50 3.43 -21.94 -15.19
CA SER A 50 4.22 -22.50 -14.08
C SER A 50 5.69 -22.74 -14.43
N LYS A 51 6.05 -22.72 -15.72
CA LYS A 51 7.45 -22.87 -16.19
C LYS A 51 8.23 -21.56 -16.16
N ILE A 52 7.59 -20.43 -15.85
CA ILE A 52 8.25 -19.12 -15.79
C ILE A 52 9.24 -19.09 -14.60
N PRO A 53 10.55 -18.95 -14.83
CA PRO A 53 11.53 -18.90 -13.75
C PRO A 53 11.26 -17.75 -12.77
N GLY A 54 11.37 -18.00 -11.47
CA GLY A 54 11.21 -16.95 -10.45
C GLY A 54 9.78 -16.40 -10.32
N VAL A 55 8.78 -17.10 -10.87
CA VAL A 55 7.37 -16.75 -10.74
C VAL A 55 6.61 -17.94 -10.19
N ASN A 56 5.81 -17.70 -9.15
CA ASN A 56 4.92 -18.70 -8.60
C ASN A 56 3.53 -18.54 -9.25
N ALA A 57 3.05 -19.59 -9.91
CA ALA A 57 1.68 -19.65 -10.41
C ALA A 57 0.79 -20.37 -9.40
N TYR A 58 -0.44 -19.86 -9.22
CA TYR A 58 -1.46 -20.50 -8.39
C TYR A 58 -2.77 -20.55 -9.16
N LYS A 59 -3.44 -21.70 -9.14
CA LYS A 59 -4.88 -21.74 -9.44
C LYS A 59 -5.63 -21.07 -8.29
N HIS A 60 -6.82 -20.56 -8.56
CA HIS A 60 -7.65 -19.82 -7.60
C HIS A 60 -7.70 -20.50 -6.21
N ASP A 61 -8.05 -21.78 -6.17
CA ASP A 61 -8.23 -22.52 -4.91
C ASP A 61 -6.91 -22.77 -4.16
N ASP A 62 -5.79 -22.78 -4.89
CA ASP A 62 -4.44 -23.06 -4.37
C ASP A 62 -3.73 -21.79 -3.87
N ILE A 63 -4.37 -20.62 -3.94
CA ILE A 63 -3.81 -19.37 -3.43
C ILE A 63 -3.61 -19.48 -1.91
N PRO A 64 -2.40 -19.23 -1.37
CA PRO A 64 -2.14 -19.38 0.05
C PRO A 64 -3.01 -18.49 0.94
N ASP A 65 -3.66 -19.07 1.95
CA ASP A 65 -4.57 -18.39 2.88
C ASP A 65 -3.95 -17.16 3.55
N ARG A 66 -2.64 -17.18 3.81
CA ARG A 66 -1.91 -16.05 4.41
C ARG A 66 -1.99 -14.75 3.62
N TYR A 67 -2.34 -14.81 2.33
CA TYR A 67 -2.55 -13.59 1.53
C TYR A 67 -3.91 -12.95 1.79
N HIS A 68 -4.88 -13.67 2.40
CA HIS A 68 -6.26 -13.23 2.58
C HIS A 68 -6.88 -12.66 1.30
N PHE A 69 -6.53 -13.27 0.17
CA PHE A 69 -6.78 -12.72 -1.17
C PHE A 69 -7.73 -13.57 -2.00
N ARG A 70 -7.72 -14.91 -1.80
CA ARG A 70 -8.49 -15.89 -2.58
C ARG A 70 -9.99 -15.57 -2.63
N ASP A 71 -10.59 -15.31 -1.49
CA ASP A 71 -12.05 -15.29 -1.32
C ASP A 71 -12.69 -13.99 -1.84
N ASN A 72 -12.46 -13.66 -3.11
CA ASN A 72 -12.96 -12.48 -3.79
C ASN A 72 -13.29 -12.80 -5.26
N LYS A 73 -14.49 -12.40 -5.70
CA LYS A 73 -15.03 -12.65 -7.05
C LYS A 73 -14.22 -12.04 -8.20
N TYR A 74 -13.27 -11.15 -7.91
CA TYR A 74 -12.40 -10.51 -8.90
C TYR A 74 -11.03 -11.20 -9.04
N ILE A 75 -10.75 -12.22 -8.21
CA ILE A 75 -9.59 -13.08 -8.42
C ILE A 75 -9.97 -14.14 -9.43
N HIS A 76 -9.24 -14.17 -10.55
CA HIS A 76 -9.53 -15.05 -11.67
C HIS A 76 -8.96 -16.45 -11.42
N ASP A 77 -8.96 -17.27 -12.48
CA ASP A 77 -8.67 -18.69 -12.45
C ASP A 77 -7.21 -18.97 -12.08
N ILE A 78 -6.28 -18.11 -12.52
CA ILE A 78 -4.85 -18.24 -12.28
C ILE A 78 -4.25 -16.88 -11.90
N ILE A 79 -3.46 -16.85 -10.84
CA ILE A 79 -2.60 -15.71 -10.51
C ILE A 79 -1.14 -16.07 -10.67
N LEU A 80 -0.33 -15.08 -11.05
CA LEU A 80 1.12 -15.15 -11.06
C LEU A 80 1.67 -14.18 -10.02
N MET A 81 2.57 -14.67 -9.18
CA MET A 81 3.28 -13.90 -8.17
C MET A 81 4.78 -13.99 -8.46
N ALA A 82 5.36 -12.93 -9.00
CA ALA A 82 6.80 -12.86 -9.22
C ALA A 82 7.55 -12.81 -7.88
N GLN A 83 8.73 -13.41 -7.84
CA GLN A 83 9.66 -13.28 -6.73
C GLN A 83 10.47 -11.97 -6.88
N GLN A 84 11.05 -11.48 -5.78
CA GLN A 84 11.87 -10.27 -5.83
C GLN A 84 13.03 -10.46 -6.83
N GLY A 85 13.20 -9.48 -7.73
CA GLY A 85 14.17 -9.54 -8.83
C GLY A 85 13.59 -9.94 -10.18
N TYR A 86 12.33 -10.40 -10.22
CA TYR A 86 11.61 -10.78 -11.44
C TYR A 86 10.49 -9.79 -11.76
N PHE A 87 10.15 -9.66 -13.04
CA PHE A 87 9.07 -8.80 -13.51
C PHE A 87 8.37 -9.39 -14.73
N ILE A 88 7.06 -9.57 -14.66
CA ILE A 88 6.25 -10.09 -15.76
C ILE A 88 5.82 -8.92 -16.64
N MET A 89 6.21 -8.91 -17.90
CA MET A 89 5.80 -7.88 -18.84
C MET A 89 4.35 -8.11 -19.29
N ALA A 90 3.59 -7.02 -19.38
CA ALA A 90 2.23 -7.03 -19.90
C ALA A 90 2.16 -7.68 -21.30
N SER A 91 1.12 -8.46 -21.58
CA SER A 91 0.93 -9.04 -22.91
C SER A 91 0.81 -7.95 -23.99
N LYS A 92 1.30 -8.24 -25.20
CA LYS A 92 1.21 -7.34 -26.36
C LYS A 92 -0.16 -7.36 -27.03
N TYR A 93 -1.05 -8.25 -26.60
CA TYR A 93 -2.37 -8.46 -27.21
C TYR A 93 -3.49 -7.70 -26.48
N GLU A 94 -4.62 -7.51 -27.17
CA GLU A 94 -5.73 -6.64 -26.74
C GLU A 94 -6.45 -7.09 -25.45
N LYS A 95 -6.25 -8.34 -25.03
CA LYS A 95 -6.85 -8.90 -23.81
C LYS A 95 -6.14 -8.46 -22.52
N GLN A 96 -5.03 -7.72 -22.63
CA GLN A 96 -4.27 -7.17 -21.52
C GLN A 96 -4.90 -5.88 -20.97
N LEU A 97 -5.07 -5.81 -19.64
CA LEU A 97 -5.66 -4.69 -18.92
C LEU A 97 -4.76 -4.26 -17.74
N PRO A 98 -4.30 -3.00 -17.66
CA PRO A 98 -4.39 -1.98 -18.70
C PRO A 98 -3.56 -2.37 -19.94
N PRO A 99 -3.84 -1.81 -21.13
CA PRO A 99 -3.04 -2.05 -22.32
C PRO A 99 -1.55 -1.79 -22.08
N ARG A 100 -0.69 -2.59 -22.71
CA ARG A 100 0.77 -2.47 -22.57
C ARG A 100 1.22 -1.05 -22.92
N SER A 101 2.00 -0.44 -22.03
CA SER A 101 2.66 0.85 -22.29
C SER A 101 4.12 0.67 -22.69
N SER A 102 4.68 1.68 -23.35
CA SER A 102 6.12 1.77 -23.64
C SER A 102 6.96 2.22 -22.44
N PHE A 103 6.34 2.41 -21.26
CA PHE A 103 7.02 2.91 -20.09
C PHE A 103 8.03 1.89 -19.56
N ALA A 104 9.26 2.35 -19.32
CA ALA A 104 10.30 1.54 -18.70
C ALA A 104 10.16 1.59 -17.18
N TYR A 105 9.70 0.50 -16.58
CA TYR A 105 9.63 0.36 -15.12
C TYR A 105 11.03 0.22 -14.53
N VAL A 106 11.60 1.32 -14.04
CA VAL A 106 12.85 1.32 -13.26
C VAL A 106 12.65 0.79 -11.84
N GLY A 107 11.39 0.64 -11.43
CA GLY A 107 11.00 0.15 -10.14
C GLY A 107 9.65 -0.54 -10.16
N ALA A 108 9.45 -1.51 -9.26
CA ALA A 108 8.24 -2.32 -9.20
C ALA A 108 7.89 -2.73 -7.77
N HIS A 109 6.60 -2.92 -7.51
CA HIS A 109 6.03 -3.31 -6.22
C HIS A 109 4.90 -4.33 -6.43
N GLY A 110 4.32 -4.85 -5.34
CA GLY A 110 3.26 -5.85 -5.40
C GLY A 110 3.75 -7.30 -5.21
N TYR A 111 5.01 -7.47 -4.82
CA TYR A 111 5.57 -8.76 -4.44
C TYR A 111 4.98 -9.27 -3.11
N ASN A 112 5.51 -10.39 -2.60
CA ASN A 112 5.16 -10.89 -1.27
C ASN A 112 5.25 -9.77 -0.21
N PRO A 113 4.17 -9.45 0.53
CA PRO A 113 4.14 -8.35 1.50
C PRO A 113 5.12 -8.52 2.66
N ASP A 114 5.60 -9.74 2.93
CA ASP A 114 6.52 -10.02 4.03
C ASP A 114 7.97 -9.55 3.76
N ILE A 115 8.31 -9.29 2.50
CA ILE A 115 9.66 -8.82 2.16
C ILE A 115 9.86 -7.38 2.62
N LYS A 116 11.08 -7.07 3.09
CA LYS A 116 11.44 -5.78 3.66
C LYS A 116 11.10 -4.59 2.75
N ASP A 117 11.35 -4.72 1.45
CA ASP A 117 11.13 -3.65 0.47
C ASP A 117 9.64 -3.31 0.24
N MET A 118 8.71 -4.20 0.60
CA MET A 118 7.27 -3.94 0.52
C MET A 118 6.71 -3.26 1.78
N LYS A 119 7.49 -3.17 2.86
CA LYS A 119 7.01 -2.65 4.15
C LYS A 119 6.81 -1.14 4.14
N GLY A 120 5.57 -0.72 4.41
CA GLY A 120 5.15 0.67 4.64
C GLY A 120 5.88 1.40 5.78
N ILE A 121 5.60 2.70 5.89
CA ILE A 121 5.91 3.50 7.08
C ILE A 121 4.61 3.97 7.73
N PHE A 122 4.59 4.08 9.05
CA PHE A 122 3.49 4.65 9.82
C PHE A 122 4.04 5.63 10.84
N PHE A 123 3.50 6.84 10.87
CA PHE A 123 3.80 7.87 11.85
C PHE A 123 2.50 8.53 12.28
N ALA A 124 2.37 8.80 13.58
CA ALA A 124 1.23 9.50 14.14
C ALA A 124 1.72 10.58 15.11
N ARG A 125 1.04 11.73 15.10
CA ARG A 125 1.33 12.85 16.00
C ARG A 125 0.04 13.60 16.31
N GLY A 126 -0.20 13.85 17.58
CA GLY A 126 -1.37 14.58 18.05
C GLY A 126 -1.61 14.34 19.53
N PRO A 127 -2.60 15.01 20.13
CA PRO A 127 -2.89 14.89 21.57
C PRO A 127 -3.34 13.49 21.98
N ALA A 128 -3.85 12.68 21.05
CA ALA A 128 -4.26 11.30 21.31
C ALA A 128 -3.06 10.32 21.37
N PHE A 129 -1.86 10.71 20.93
CA PHE A 129 -0.72 9.82 20.75
C PHE A 129 0.41 10.17 21.73
N LYS A 130 1.12 9.14 22.20
CA LYS A 130 2.34 9.31 23.01
C LYS A 130 3.44 10.07 22.27
N CYS A 131 4.25 10.80 23.01
CA CYS A 131 5.40 11.51 22.47
C CYS A 131 6.68 10.67 22.48
N GLY A 132 7.46 10.74 21.40
CA GLY A 132 8.75 10.06 21.31
C GLY A 132 8.64 8.54 21.38
N TRP A 133 7.44 8.00 21.14
CA TRP A 133 7.16 6.58 21.25
C TRP A 133 7.37 5.87 19.92
N THR A 134 7.96 4.68 19.98
CA THR A 134 8.13 3.77 18.85
C THR A 134 7.50 2.44 19.22
N ILE A 135 6.72 1.88 18.31
CA ILE A 135 6.08 0.57 18.48
C ILE A 135 6.69 -0.47 17.54
N GLU A 136 6.42 -1.73 17.84
CA GLU A 136 6.66 -2.84 16.92
C GLU A 136 5.88 -2.68 15.60
N PRO A 137 6.30 -3.34 14.51
CA PRO A 137 5.60 -3.27 13.24
C PRO A 137 4.13 -3.67 13.33
N ILE A 138 3.27 -2.87 12.71
CA ILE A 138 1.82 -3.12 12.61
C ILE A 138 1.44 -3.54 11.20
N HIS A 139 0.24 -4.09 11.06
CA HIS A 139 -0.33 -4.43 9.77
C HIS A 139 -1.19 -3.27 9.26
N VAL A 140 -1.29 -3.11 7.94
CA VAL A 140 -2.12 -2.03 7.35
C VAL A 140 -3.58 -2.09 7.80
N VAL A 141 -4.10 -3.29 8.05
CA VAL A 141 -5.47 -3.52 8.54
C VAL A 141 -5.69 -3.00 9.96
N ASP A 142 -4.62 -2.80 10.75
CA ASP A 142 -4.71 -2.25 12.11
C ASP A 142 -4.93 -0.74 12.11
N ILE A 143 -4.70 -0.04 10.99
CA ILE A 143 -4.81 1.42 10.91
C ILE A 143 -6.26 1.89 11.05
N TYR A 144 -7.23 1.11 10.56
CA TYR A 144 -8.65 1.49 10.61
C TYR A 144 -9.13 1.78 12.05
N GLN A 145 -8.86 0.84 12.96
CA GLN A 145 -9.22 0.96 14.38
C GLN A 145 -8.46 2.10 15.09
N VAL A 146 -7.24 2.43 14.65
CA VAL A 146 -6.51 3.62 15.16
C VAL A 146 -7.28 4.89 14.80
N LEU A 147 -7.72 5.00 13.55
CA LEU A 147 -8.48 6.16 13.08
C LEU A 147 -9.82 6.29 13.80
N THR A 148 -10.59 5.19 13.93
CA THR A 148 -11.88 5.24 14.62
C THR A 148 -11.72 5.57 16.11
N HIS A 149 -10.67 5.08 16.75
CA HIS A 149 -10.38 5.41 18.15
C HIS A 149 -10.12 6.91 18.34
N VAL A 150 -9.26 7.52 17.52
CA VAL A 150 -8.96 8.97 17.59
C VAL A 150 -10.20 9.81 17.30
N LEU A 151 -11.04 9.37 16.36
CA LEU A 151 -12.27 10.05 15.98
C LEU A 151 -13.45 9.78 16.92
N GLN A 152 -13.26 8.95 17.96
CA GLN A 152 -14.31 8.53 18.89
C GLN A 152 -15.51 7.88 18.18
N LEU A 153 -15.25 7.08 17.15
CA LEU A 153 -16.24 6.33 16.39
C LEU A 153 -16.24 4.86 16.81
N THR A 154 -17.42 4.25 16.85
CA THR A 154 -17.56 2.79 16.98
C THR A 154 -17.06 2.12 15.70
N PRO A 155 -16.03 1.27 15.75
CA PRO A 155 -15.54 0.56 14.57
C PRO A 155 -16.57 -0.46 14.07
N GLN A 156 -16.66 -0.61 12.75
CA GLN A 156 -17.35 -1.74 12.12
C GLN A 156 -16.49 -3.01 12.19
N PRO A 157 -17.03 -4.22 11.95
CA PRO A 157 -16.23 -5.43 11.90
C PRO A 157 -15.05 -5.32 10.92
N HIS A 158 -13.85 -5.66 11.39
CA HIS A 158 -12.59 -5.53 10.64
C HIS A 158 -11.58 -6.61 11.06
N ASN A 159 -10.49 -6.74 10.30
CA ASN A 159 -9.43 -7.73 10.55
C ASN A 159 -8.22 -7.18 11.33
N GLY A 160 -8.25 -5.91 11.75
CA GLY A 160 -7.23 -5.34 12.63
C GLY A 160 -7.19 -6.00 14.02
N THR A 161 -6.04 -5.97 14.69
CA THR A 161 -5.84 -6.47 16.06
C THR A 161 -5.49 -5.32 16.97
N TRP A 162 -6.32 -5.07 18.00
CA TRP A 162 -6.16 -3.92 18.92
C TRP A 162 -4.84 -3.93 19.68
N ASP A 163 -4.41 -5.10 20.15
CA ASP A 163 -3.20 -5.23 20.97
C ASP A 163 -1.92 -4.84 20.24
N ARG A 164 -1.92 -4.80 18.90
CA ARG A 164 -0.76 -4.32 18.13
C ARG A 164 -0.62 -2.80 18.11
N VAL A 165 -1.67 -2.05 18.44
CA VAL A 165 -1.68 -0.58 18.31
C VAL A 165 -2.03 0.16 19.59
N ASN A 166 -2.65 -0.49 20.58
CA ASN A 166 -3.20 0.19 21.74
C ASN A 166 -2.15 1.01 22.54
N GLU A 167 -0.89 0.60 22.52
CA GLU A 167 0.18 1.26 23.27
C GLU A 167 0.57 2.64 22.71
N ILE A 168 0.15 3.00 21.48
CA ILE A 168 0.46 4.31 20.88
C ILE A 168 -0.31 5.46 21.51
N PHE A 169 -1.42 5.17 22.19
CA PHE A 169 -2.32 6.19 22.70
C PHE A 169 -1.83 6.74 24.02
N ALA A 170 -1.91 8.07 24.14
CA ALA A 170 -1.54 8.80 25.34
C ALA A 170 -2.52 8.53 26.48
N ASP A 171 -2.02 8.45 27.71
CA ASP A 171 -2.83 8.59 28.92
C ASP A 171 -2.69 10.00 29.52
N ASP A 172 -3.40 10.26 30.64
CA ASP A 172 -3.38 11.56 31.31
C ASP A 172 -1.98 11.98 31.82
N THR A 173 -1.01 11.05 31.85
CA THR A 173 0.37 11.31 32.27
C THR A 173 1.30 11.67 31.12
N ASP A 174 0.89 11.42 29.88
CA ASP A 174 1.64 11.72 28.66
C ASP A 174 1.56 13.21 28.30
N VAL A 175 2.28 14.04 29.04
CA VAL A 175 2.40 15.48 28.74
C VAL A 175 3.45 15.69 27.66
N CYS A 176 3.03 15.55 26.41
CA CYS A 176 3.71 16.21 25.30
C CYS A 176 3.73 17.71 25.60
N THR A 177 4.87 18.30 25.96
CA THR A 177 4.98 19.75 26.05
C THR A 177 4.48 20.33 24.73
N ARG A 178 3.27 20.93 24.74
CA ARG A 178 2.84 21.83 23.66
C ARG A 178 4.03 22.74 23.46
N ALA A 179 4.56 22.83 22.24
CA ALA A 179 5.46 23.91 21.89
C ALA A 179 4.82 25.14 22.50
N ASN A 180 5.49 25.71 23.51
CA ASN A 180 4.97 26.78 24.32
C ASN A 180 4.49 27.79 23.28
N THR A 181 3.17 27.94 23.12
CA THR A 181 2.66 29.08 22.36
C THR A 181 3.06 30.20 23.27
N ASN A 182 4.27 30.73 23.04
CA ASN A 182 4.79 31.87 23.74
C ASN A 182 3.63 32.83 23.69
N THR A 183 3.02 33.01 24.86
CA THR A 183 2.22 34.16 25.19
C THR A 183 2.99 35.30 24.56
N ILE A 184 2.45 35.85 23.46
CA ILE A 184 2.93 37.15 23.00
C ILE A 184 2.79 37.99 24.26
N PRO A 185 3.89 38.46 24.88
CA PRO A 185 3.76 39.20 26.10
C PRO A 185 2.83 40.36 25.79
N ALA A 186 1.87 40.60 26.68
CA ALA A 186 0.84 41.61 26.52
C ALA A 186 1.35 43.03 26.16
N PRO A 187 2.62 43.47 26.32
CA PRO A 187 2.99 44.81 25.91
C PRO A 187 3.01 45.01 24.39
N VAL A 188 3.07 43.96 23.56
CA VAL A 188 3.19 44.13 22.10
C VAL A 188 1.83 44.40 21.42
N MET A 189 0.72 44.07 22.08
CA MET A 189 -0.64 44.39 21.58
C MET A 189 -1.04 45.86 21.79
N CYS A 190 -0.38 46.61 22.68
CA CYS A 190 -0.68 48.02 22.90
C CYS A 190 0.03 48.99 21.94
N VAL A 191 1.13 48.58 21.29
CA VAL A 191 1.88 49.48 20.40
C VAL A 191 1.23 49.63 19.02
N LEU A 192 0.42 48.65 18.59
CA LEU A 192 -0.27 48.70 17.30
C LEU A 192 -1.61 49.46 17.29
N PHE A 193 -2.17 49.82 18.44
CA PHE A 193 -3.41 50.62 18.51
C PHE A 193 -3.20 52.12 18.71
N VAL A 194 -2.01 52.57 19.10
CA VAL A 194 -1.71 54.01 19.26
C VAL A 194 -1.24 54.65 17.94
N ALA A 195 -0.62 53.88 17.05
CA ALA A 195 -0.14 54.39 15.77
C ALA A 195 -1.24 54.69 14.73
N THR A 196 -2.43 54.10 14.88
CA THR A 196 -3.57 54.34 13.98
C THR A 196 -4.53 55.44 14.45
N LEU A 197 -4.44 55.89 15.71
CA LEU A 197 -5.19 57.06 16.17
C LEU A 197 -4.49 58.40 15.88
N PHE A 198 -3.16 58.41 15.72
CA PHE A 198 -2.43 59.67 15.43
C PHE A 198 -2.45 60.07 13.94
N THR A 199 -2.75 59.16 13.02
CA THR A 199 -2.89 59.49 11.59
C THR A 199 -4.32 59.87 11.17
N ALA A 200 -5.31 59.73 12.06
CA ALA A 200 -6.71 60.09 11.78
C ALA A 200 -7.14 61.46 12.37
N ILE A 201 -6.26 62.17 13.09
CA ILE A 201 -6.52 63.53 13.63
C ILE A 201 -5.72 64.61 12.87
N MET A 202 -4.87 64.22 11.93
CA MET A 202 -4.13 65.15 11.06
C MET A 202 -4.33 64.82 9.58
N ASN A 203 -5.55 65.05 9.09
CA ASN A 203 -5.86 65.48 7.72
C ASN A 203 -7.32 65.91 7.63
#